data_AF-A0AAU3GHP6-F1
#
_entry.id   AF-A0AAU3GHP6-F1
#
_cell.length_a   1.000
_cell.length_b   1.000
_cell.length_c   1.000
_cell.angle_alpha   90.00
_cell.angle_beta   90.00
_cell.angle_gamma   90.00
#
_symmetry.space_group_name_H-M   'P 1'
#
loop_
_entity.id
_entity.type
_entity.pdbx_description
1 polymer ?
#
loop_
_entity_poly.entity_id
_entity_poly.type
_entity_poly.pdbx_seq_one_letter_code
_entity_poly.pdbx_strand_id
1 'polypeptide(L)'
;MDHLGHRHAHLLPRLISGRERGPLFLSEYRPGPHRLATTDPGDICPETGRVRLGYDRARILLAHYADGLRLHQLRYSSATHLGEANTSANVIMAKTGHKSLRSVQRYVKPGQAAVHQATETLSSPRRRG
;
A
#
# COMPACT_ATOMS: atom_id res chain seq x y z
N MET A 1 9.82 -4.83 -21.54
CA MET A 1 9.80 -6.17 -20.89
C MET A 1 9.15 -5.99 -19.54
N ASP A 2 7.82 -5.96 -19.57
CA ASP A 2 6.96 -5.59 -18.46
C ASP A 2 6.49 -6.87 -17.77
N HIS A 3 7.22 -7.30 -16.75
CA HIS A 3 6.88 -8.49 -15.95
C HIS A 3 6.36 -8.13 -14.55
N LEU A 4 6.22 -6.84 -14.24
CA LEU A 4 5.99 -6.36 -12.86
C LEU A 4 4.51 -6.29 -12.44
N GLY A 5 3.55 -6.47 -13.35
CA GLY A 5 2.10 -6.35 -13.03
C GLY A 5 1.39 -7.69 -12.81
N HIS A 6 1.63 -8.67 -13.68
CA HIS A 6 0.81 -9.89 -13.74
C HIS A 6 1.10 -10.92 -12.64
N ARG A 7 2.32 -10.98 -12.11
CA ARG A 7 2.68 -12.02 -11.13
C ARG A 7 2.24 -11.71 -9.68
N HIS A 8 1.91 -10.47 -9.36
CA HIS A 8 1.50 -10.11 -7.99
C HIS A 8 -0.01 -10.19 -7.81
N ALA A 9 -0.78 -9.85 -8.85
CA ALA A 9 -2.23 -9.79 -8.79
C ALA A 9 -2.89 -11.14 -8.47
N HIS A 10 -2.33 -12.26 -8.94
CA HIS A 10 -2.92 -13.59 -8.72
C HIS A 10 -2.68 -14.14 -7.30
N LEU A 11 -1.68 -13.64 -6.58
CA LEU A 11 -1.36 -14.08 -5.21
C LEU A 11 -2.14 -13.30 -4.15
N LEU A 12 -2.53 -12.05 -4.45
CA LEU A 12 -3.27 -11.20 -3.54
C LEU A 12 -4.57 -11.84 -3.04
N PRO A 13 -5.44 -12.42 -3.87
CA PRO A 13 -6.65 -13.11 -3.39
C PRO A 13 -6.35 -14.22 -2.39
N ARG A 14 -5.26 -14.97 -2.59
CA ARG A 14 -4.84 -16.05 -1.68
C ARG A 14 -4.31 -15.52 -0.35
N LEU A 15 -3.57 -14.41 -0.38
CA LEU A 15 -3.09 -13.75 0.84
C LEU A 15 -4.23 -13.10 1.63
N ILE A 16 -5.15 -12.44 0.93
CA ILE A 16 -6.34 -11.79 1.50
C ILE A 16 -7.28 -12.85 2.08
N SER A 17 -7.48 -13.96 1.36
CA SER A 17 -8.34 -15.08 1.78
C SER A 17 -9.74 -14.61 2.20
N GLY A 18 -10.32 -13.70 1.40
CA GLY A 18 -11.66 -13.13 1.63
C GLY A 18 -11.77 -12.09 2.75
N ARG A 19 -10.68 -11.75 3.45
CA ARG A 19 -10.71 -10.74 4.51
C ARG A 19 -10.82 -9.33 3.95
N GLU A 20 -11.74 -8.54 4.47
CA GLU A 20 -11.89 -7.12 4.09
C GLU A 20 -11.11 -6.17 5.02
N ARG A 21 -10.68 -6.65 6.19
CA ARG A 21 -10.03 -5.85 7.22
C ARG A 21 -9.00 -6.62 8.04
N GLY A 22 -8.13 -5.86 8.70
CA GLY A 22 -7.07 -6.38 9.57
C GLY A 22 -5.76 -6.70 8.84
N PRO A 23 -4.77 -7.26 9.55
CA PRO A 23 -3.45 -7.50 8.98
C PRO A 23 -3.44 -8.62 7.91
N LEU A 24 -2.64 -8.42 6.85
CA LEU A 24 -2.53 -9.39 5.75
C LEU A 24 -1.78 -10.66 6.18
N PHE A 25 -0.68 -10.50 6.91
CA PHE A 25 0.18 -11.59 7.37
C PHE A 25 -0.06 -11.85 8.86
N LEU A 26 -0.64 -13.00 9.18
CA LEU A 26 -1.02 -13.37 10.53
C LEU A 26 -0.15 -14.50 11.08
N SER A 27 0.02 -14.52 12.40
CA SER A 27 0.57 -15.68 13.08
C SER A 27 -0.32 -16.91 12.87
N GLU A 28 0.30 -18.09 12.84
CA GLU A 28 -0.42 -19.36 12.74
C GLU A 28 -1.35 -19.58 13.94
N TYR A 29 -0.84 -19.27 15.14
CA TYR A 29 -1.55 -19.41 16.41
C TYR A 29 -1.99 -18.05 16.97
N ARG A 30 -3.04 -18.05 17.79
CA ARG A 30 -3.42 -16.88 18.59
C ARG A 30 -2.32 -16.59 19.62
N PRO A 31 -2.02 -15.31 19.90
CA PRO A 31 -1.08 -14.98 20.96
C PRO A 31 -1.65 -15.40 22.32
N GLY A 32 -0.77 -15.70 23.28
CA GLY A 32 -1.17 -15.83 24.68
C GLY A 32 -1.62 -14.49 25.29
N PRO A 33 -2.29 -14.49 26.46
CA PRO A 33 -2.91 -13.31 27.06
C PRO A 33 -1.96 -12.13 27.24
N HIS A 34 -0.74 -12.39 27.72
CA HIS A 34 0.27 -11.35 27.94
C HIS A 34 0.68 -10.63 26.64
N ARG A 35 0.87 -11.39 25.55
CA ARG A 35 1.23 -10.80 24.25
C ARG A 35 0.05 -10.07 23.63
N LEU A 36 -1.17 -10.55 23.83
CA LEU A 36 -2.38 -9.87 23.36
C LEU A 36 -2.53 -8.50 24.03
N ALA A 37 -2.30 -8.41 25.35
CA ALA A 37 -2.42 -7.18 26.12
C ALA A 37 -1.45 -6.06 25.69
N THR A 38 -0.32 -6.41 25.08
CA THR A 38 0.69 -5.45 24.60
C THR A 38 0.66 -5.23 23.08
N THR A 39 -0.23 -5.91 22.36
CA THR A 39 -0.35 -5.77 20.90
C THR A 39 -1.30 -4.63 20.57
N ASP A 40 -0.89 -3.77 19.64
CA ASP A 40 -1.76 -2.72 19.10
C ASP A 40 -3.06 -3.35 18.54
N PRO A 41 -4.25 -2.83 18.86
CA PRO A 41 -5.51 -3.37 18.35
C PRO A 41 -5.59 -3.49 16.83
N GLY A 42 -4.92 -2.59 16.08
CA GLY A 42 -4.84 -2.64 14.62
C GLY A 42 -3.98 -3.79 14.08
N ASP A 43 -3.13 -4.37 14.92
CA ASP A 43 -2.32 -5.56 14.60
C ASP A 43 -3.01 -6.87 14.97
N ILE A 44 -4.26 -6.83 15.44
CA ILE A 44 -5.08 -8.00 15.73
C ILE A 44 -6.10 -8.18 14.60
N CYS A 45 -6.18 -9.38 14.04
CA CYS A 45 -7.23 -9.72 13.09
C CYS A 45 -8.58 -9.82 13.82
N PRO A 46 -9.60 -9.03 13.45
CA PRO A 46 -10.87 -8.98 14.17
C PRO A 46 -11.68 -10.28 14.05
N GLU A 47 -11.46 -11.04 12.98
CA GLU A 47 -12.19 -12.29 12.72
C GLU A 47 -11.54 -13.50 13.41
N THR A 48 -10.21 -13.54 13.45
CA THR A 48 -9.48 -14.74 13.91
C THR A 48 -8.84 -14.58 15.28
N GLY A 49 -8.66 -13.35 15.78
CA GLY A 49 -7.90 -13.04 17.00
C GLY A 49 -6.39 -13.30 16.87
N ARG A 50 -5.90 -13.64 15.67
CA ARG A 50 -4.47 -13.80 15.38
C ARG A 50 -3.84 -12.44 15.19
N VAL A 51 -2.53 -12.35 15.46
CA VAL A 51 -1.81 -11.08 15.38
C VAL A 51 -0.94 -11.00 14.14
N ARG A 52 -0.64 -9.77 13.72
CA ARG A 52 0.27 -9.48 12.62
C ARG A 52 1.64 -10.13 12.87
N LEU A 53 2.19 -10.74 11.83
CA LEU A 53 3.57 -11.18 11.83
C LEU A 53 4.52 -9.97 11.82
N GLY A 54 5.62 -10.08 12.58
CA GLY A 54 6.71 -9.12 12.44
C GLY A 54 7.28 -9.11 11.01
N TYR A 55 7.84 -7.97 10.62
CA TYR A 55 8.30 -7.72 9.25
C TYR A 55 9.25 -8.82 8.73
N ASP A 56 10.25 -9.22 9.51
CA ASP A 56 11.24 -10.22 9.08
C ASP A 56 10.64 -11.59 8.85
N ARG A 57 9.76 -12.05 9.74
CA ARG A 57 9.08 -13.33 9.58
C ARG A 57 8.14 -13.30 8.37
N ALA A 58 7.38 -12.23 8.19
CA ALA A 58 6.53 -12.06 7.01
C ALA A 58 7.36 -12.04 5.71
N ARG A 59 8.51 -11.37 5.71
CA ARG A 59 9.43 -11.32 4.55
C ARG A 59 9.95 -12.70 4.18
N ILE A 60 10.40 -13.48 5.17
CA ILE A 60 10.95 -14.83 4.94
C ILE A 60 9.85 -15.76 4.40
N LEU A 61 8.69 -15.80 5.07
CA LEU A 61 7.59 -16.68 4.67
C LEU A 61 7.05 -16.30 3.29
N LEU A 62 6.90 -15.00 3.00
CA LEU A 62 6.44 -14.56 1.69
C LEU A 62 7.43 -14.96 0.59
N ALA A 63 8.71 -14.71 0.77
CA ALA A 63 9.71 -15.09 -0.23
C ALA A 63 9.71 -16.61 -0.47
N HIS A 64 9.54 -17.41 0.59
CA HIS A 64 9.56 -18.86 0.50
C HIS A 64 8.31 -19.43 -0.18
N TYR A 65 7.11 -18.95 0.17
CA TYR A 65 5.85 -19.54 -0.29
C TYR A 65 5.22 -18.85 -1.51
N ALA A 66 5.71 -17.67 -1.89
CA ALA A 66 5.17 -16.87 -2.98
C ALA A 66 6.22 -16.57 -4.07
N ASP A 67 7.01 -17.59 -4.45
CA ASP A 67 7.94 -17.54 -5.58
C ASP A 67 8.88 -16.31 -5.54
N GLY A 68 9.51 -16.07 -4.39
CA GLY A 68 10.43 -14.95 -4.21
C GLY A 68 9.78 -13.58 -4.04
N LEU A 69 8.46 -13.51 -3.86
CA LEU A 69 7.75 -12.24 -3.62
C LEU A 69 8.29 -11.50 -2.40
N ARG A 70 8.51 -10.19 -2.55
CA ARG A 70 8.99 -9.30 -1.50
C ARG A 70 7.90 -8.35 -1.00
N LEU A 71 7.88 -8.07 0.30
CA LEU A 71 6.96 -7.08 0.90
C LEU A 71 7.06 -5.70 0.24
N HIS A 72 8.25 -5.31 -0.22
CA HIS A 72 8.45 -4.06 -0.94
C HIS A 72 7.65 -4.00 -2.26
N GLN A 73 7.45 -5.13 -2.95
CA GLN A 73 6.65 -5.18 -4.18
C GLN A 73 5.15 -4.96 -3.89
N LEU A 74 4.66 -5.47 -2.76
CA LEU A 74 3.29 -5.18 -2.31
C LEU A 74 3.09 -3.70 -2.00
N ARG A 75 4.06 -3.08 -1.32
CA ARG A 75 4.06 -1.63 -1.06
C ARG A 75 4.09 -0.80 -2.34
N TYR A 76 4.92 -1.21 -3.32
CA TYR A 76 4.99 -0.57 -4.63
C TYR A 76 3.64 -0.65 -5.35
N SER A 77 3.05 -1.84 -5.43
CA SER A 77 1.75 -2.06 -6.09
C SER A 77 0.63 -1.23 -5.45
N SER A 78 0.58 -1.17 -4.11
CA SER A 78 -0.39 -0.32 -3.39
C SER A 78 -0.20 1.17 -3.68
N ALA A 79 1.04 1.66 -3.69
CA ALA A 79 1.32 3.06 -4.01
C ALA A 79 0.92 3.40 -5.45
N THR A 80 1.20 2.51 -6.40
CA THR A 80 0.76 2.63 -7.80
C THR A 80 -0.76 2.67 -7.92
N HIS A 81 -1.49 1.77 -7.24
CA HIS A 81 -2.96 1.77 -7.25
C HIS A 81 -3.55 3.06 -6.67
N LEU A 82 -3.00 3.58 -5.57
CA LEU A 82 -3.43 4.87 -5.03
C LEU A 82 -3.18 6.00 -6.03
N GLY A 83 -2.05 5.95 -6.72
CA GLY A 83 -1.70 6.85 -7.81
C GLY A 83 -2.69 6.81 -8.98
N GLU A 84 -3.07 5.61 -9.40
CA GLU A 84 -4.06 5.37 -10.46
C GLU A 84 -5.47 5.82 -10.05
N ALA A 85 -5.79 5.74 -8.76
CA ALA A 85 -7.00 6.32 -8.17
C ALA A 85 -6.91 7.86 -7.98
N ASN A 86 -5.90 8.52 -8.53
CA ASN A 86 -5.65 9.98 -8.40
C ASN A 86 -5.58 10.46 -6.94
N THR A 87 -5.11 9.61 -6.03
CA THR A 87 -4.91 9.98 -4.62
C THR A 87 -3.77 11.01 -4.51
N SER A 88 -3.92 11.99 -3.62
CA SER A 88 -2.90 13.03 -3.44
C SER A 88 -1.54 12.47 -3.01
N ALA A 89 -0.46 13.12 -3.46
CA ALA A 89 0.91 12.74 -3.13
C ALA A 89 1.15 12.66 -1.61
N ASN A 90 0.56 13.58 -0.85
CA ASN A 90 0.67 13.60 0.62
C ASN A 90 0.03 12.38 1.27
N VAL A 91 -1.13 11.94 0.78
CA VAL A 91 -1.81 10.74 1.31
C VAL A 91 -1.04 9.48 0.93
N ILE A 92 -0.54 9.37 -0.31
CA ILE A 92 0.32 8.25 -0.72
C ILE A 92 1.58 8.22 0.16
N MET A 93 2.20 9.37 0.41
CA MET A 93 3.38 9.52 1.26
C MET A 93 3.10 9.03 2.69
N ALA A 94 2.00 9.47 3.30
CA ALA A 94 1.60 9.08 4.65
C ALA A 94 1.28 7.58 4.74
N LYS A 95 0.51 7.04 3.79
CA LYS A 95 0.11 5.62 3.79
C LYS A 95 1.26 4.66 3.56
N THR A 96 2.21 5.06 2.73
CA THR A 96 3.41 4.26 2.52
C THR A 96 4.42 4.51 3.63
N GLY A 97 4.59 5.74 4.11
CA GLY A 97 5.67 6.14 5.02
C GLY A 97 6.95 6.52 4.27
N HIS A 98 6.81 7.13 3.09
CA HIS A 98 7.93 7.80 2.43
C HIS A 98 8.23 9.12 3.17
N LYS A 99 9.51 9.50 3.23
CA LYS A 99 9.94 10.72 3.95
C LYS A 99 9.98 11.99 3.09
N SER A 100 9.81 11.85 1.78
CA SER A 100 9.89 12.98 0.86
C SER A 100 8.91 12.85 -0.30
N LEU A 101 8.33 13.98 -0.72
CA LEU A 101 7.45 14.04 -1.88
C LEU A 101 8.16 13.59 -3.16
N ARG A 102 9.45 13.92 -3.29
CA ARG A 102 10.29 13.48 -4.41
C ARG A 102 10.25 11.96 -4.61
N SER A 103 10.26 11.19 -3.52
CA SER A 103 10.21 9.73 -3.61
C SER A 103 8.83 9.17 -4.01
N VAL A 104 7.77 9.97 -3.82
CA VAL A 104 6.37 9.58 -4.10
C VAL A 104 5.90 10.06 -5.47
N GLN A 105 6.53 11.09 -6.05
CA GLN A 105 6.20 11.65 -7.37
C GLN A 105 6.00 10.59 -8.45
N ARG A 106 6.77 9.49 -8.41
CA ARG A 106 6.67 8.39 -9.37
C ARG A 106 5.30 7.68 -9.41
N TYR A 107 4.50 7.79 -8.37
CA TYR A 107 3.17 7.19 -8.29
C TYR A 107 2.07 8.17 -8.70
N VAL A 108 2.37 9.47 -8.73
CA VAL A 108 1.38 10.50 -9.07
C VAL A 108 1.29 10.62 -10.59
N LYS A 109 0.13 10.28 -11.15
CA LYS A 109 -0.17 10.49 -12.58
C LYS A 109 -1.16 11.66 -12.67
N PRO A 110 -0.75 12.88 -13.05
CA PRO A 110 -1.71 13.96 -13.25
C PRO A 110 -2.64 13.58 -14.40
N GLY A 111 -3.95 13.53 -14.13
CA GLY A 111 -4.94 13.31 -15.17
C GLY A 111 -4.92 14.44 -16.20
N GLN A 112 -5.09 14.12 -17.49
CA GLN A 112 -5.06 15.13 -18.56
C GLN A 112 -6.04 16.27 -18.33
N ALA A 113 -7.23 15.99 -17.79
CA ALA A 113 -8.22 17.00 -17.41
C ALA A 113 -7.72 17.95 -16.30
N ALA A 114 -6.98 17.44 -15.31
CA ALA A 114 -6.40 18.27 -14.24
C ALA A 114 -5.25 19.14 -14.76
N VAL A 115 -4.43 18.62 -15.68
CA VAL A 115 -3.42 19.43 -16.39
C VAL A 115 -4.10 20.53 -17.19
N HIS A 116 -5.16 20.19 -17.93
CA HIS A 116 -5.90 21.15 -18.74
C HIS A 116 -6.52 22.26 -17.88
N GLN A 117 -7.23 21.92 -16.79
CA GLN A 117 -7.77 22.91 -15.85
C GLN A 117 -6.69 23.79 -15.22
N ALA A 118 -5.53 23.22 -14.88
CA ALA A 118 -4.42 23.99 -14.35
C ALA A 118 -3.85 24.94 -15.42
N THR A 119 -3.73 24.48 -16.67
CA THR A 119 -3.35 25.32 -17.80
C THR A 119 -4.37 26.43 -18.02
N GLU A 120 -5.68 26.14 -18.01
CA GLU A 120 -6.74 27.15 -18.14
C GLU A 120 -6.65 28.20 -17.04
N THR A 121 -6.52 27.77 -15.78
CA THR A 121 -6.36 28.64 -14.59
C THR A 121 -5.15 29.55 -14.73
N LEU A 122 -4.02 29.02 -15.19
CA LEU A 122 -2.77 29.77 -15.39
C LEU A 122 -2.78 30.62 -16.67
N SER A 123 -3.57 30.25 -17.68
CA SER A 123 -3.67 30.95 -18.96
C SER A 123 -4.58 32.18 -18.90
N SER A 124 -5.39 32.31 -17.84
CA SER A 124 -6.21 33.50 -17.63
C SER A 124 -5.29 34.73 -17.48
N PRO A 125 -5.36 35.71 -18.41
CA PRO A 125 -4.40 36.80 -18.44
C PRO A 125 -4.59 37.67 -17.20
N ARG A 126 -3.50 37.88 -16.46
CA ARG A 126 -3.41 38.87 -15.39
C ARG A 126 -3.77 40.24 -15.99
N ARG A 127 -5.02 40.69 -15.80
CA ARG A 127 -5.44 42.04 -16.18
C ARG A 127 -4.50 43.02 -15.47
N ARG A 128 -3.72 43.75 -16.27
CA ARG A 128 -3.00 44.94 -15.83
C ARG A 128 -4.02 46.00 -15.40
N GLY A 129 -3.91 46.45 -14.17
CA GLY A 129 -4.28 47.79 -13.74
C GLY A 129 -3.00 48.48 -13.32
#